data_AF-A0A7C5RVQ5-F1
#
_entry.id   AF-A0A7C5RVQ5-F1
#
_cell.length_a   1.000
_cell.length_b   1.000
_cell.length_c   1.000
_cell.angle_alpha   90.00
_cell.angle_beta   90.00
_cell.angle_gamma   90.00
#
_symmetry.space_group_name_H-M   'P 1'
#
loop_
_entity.id
_entity.type
_entity.pdbx_description
1 polymer ?
#
loop_
_entity_poly.entity_id
_entity_poly.type
_entity_poly.pdbx_seq_one_letter_code
_entity_poly.pdbx_strand_id
1 'polypeptide(L)'
;MKGKLLTYFFLLTGAVIFAYPFLWMVFATLKPEIEIPNLWLLSQNMSFKNYSIVLNKIPIIRAFFNSLFVSLSITASVIIFGSIVGFALSRLNFYGKNLIFMLILFTMMIPFQITLIPT
;
A
#
# COMPACT_ATOMS: atom_id res chain seq x y z
N MET A 1 -10.42 -34.97 11.12
CA MET A 1 -9.15 -34.37 11.62
C MET A 1 -8.09 -34.18 10.53
N LYS A 2 -7.83 -35.15 9.62
CA LYS A 2 -6.81 -35.04 8.56
C LYS A 2 -6.99 -33.87 7.57
N GLY A 3 -8.23 -33.54 7.19
CA GLY A 3 -8.50 -32.40 6.29
C GLY A 3 -8.09 -31.04 6.84
N LYS A 4 -8.24 -30.83 8.16
CA LYS A 4 -7.80 -29.58 8.82
C LYS A 4 -6.29 -29.44 8.83
N LEU A 5 -5.55 -30.54 9.05
CA LEU A 5 -4.07 -30.55 9.00
C LEU A 5 -3.56 -30.15 7.61
N LEU A 6 -4.17 -30.66 6.54
CA LEU A 6 -3.81 -30.30 5.18
C LEU A 6 -4.09 -28.82 4.88
N THR A 7 -5.26 -28.31 5.30
CA THR A 7 -5.59 -26.88 5.18
C THR A 7 -4.60 -26.00 5.93
N TYR A 8 -4.27 -26.33 7.19
CA TYR A 8 -3.29 -25.58 7.96
C TYR A 8 -1.90 -25.62 7.32
N PHE A 9 -1.48 -26.77 6.78
CA PHE A 9 -0.21 -26.87 6.07
C PHE A 9 -0.14 -25.87 4.90
N PHE A 10 -1.14 -25.88 4.00
CA PHE A 10 -1.17 -24.94 2.88
C PHE A 10 -1.24 -23.47 3.31
N LEU A 11 -2.04 -23.16 4.33
CA LEU A 11 -2.12 -21.80 4.87
C LEU A 11 -0.77 -21.35 5.46
N LEU A 12 -0.08 -22.21 6.19
CA LEU A 12 1.20 -21.89 6.83
C LEU A 12 2.30 -21.73 5.78
N THR A 13 2.36 -22.61 4.78
CA THR A 13 3.28 -22.48 3.65
C THR A 13 3.02 -21.18 2.88
N GLY A 14 1.77 -20.88 2.54
CA GLY A 14 1.40 -19.63 1.90
C GLY A 14 1.81 -18.41 2.75
N ALA A 15 1.48 -18.43 4.04
CA ALA A 15 1.85 -17.36 4.96
C ALA A 15 3.36 -17.10 5.01
N VAL A 16 4.19 -18.16 5.07
CA VAL A 16 5.66 -18.01 5.06
C VAL A 16 6.15 -17.41 3.75
N ILE A 17 5.64 -17.87 2.60
CA ILE A 17 6.01 -17.34 1.28
C ILE A 17 5.68 -15.85 1.18
N PHE A 18 4.50 -15.43 1.63
CA PHE A 18 4.09 -14.03 1.62
C PHE A 18 4.82 -13.17 2.67
N ALA A 19 5.09 -13.71 3.86
CA ALA A 19 5.74 -12.97 4.93
C ALA A 19 7.25 -12.79 4.71
N TYR A 20 7.90 -13.75 4.05
CA TYR A 20 9.35 -13.73 3.82
C TYR A 20 9.90 -12.42 3.22
N PRO A 21 9.37 -11.84 2.12
CA PRO A 21 9.89 -10.58 1.59
C PRO A 21 9.77 -9.42 2.58
N PHE A 22 8.73 -9.38 3.41
CA PHE A 22 8.59 -8.35 4.45
C PHE A 22 9.58 -8.55 5.58
N LEU A 23 9.81 -9.80 6.01
CA LEU A 23 10.84 -10.12 6.99
C LEU A 23 12.22 -9.71 6.44
N TRP A 24 12.50 -10.03 5.19
CA TRP A 24 13.74 -9.64 4.53
C TRP A 24 13.89 -8.11 4.46
N MET A 25 12.83 -7.36 4.14
CA MET A 25 12.86 -5.88 4.16
C MET A 25 13.23 -5.32 5.53
N VAL A 26 12.70 -5.90 6.62
CA VAL A 26 13.02 -5.48 7.99
C VAL A 26 14.51 -5.70 8.30
N PHE A 27 15.06 -6.86 7.93
CA PHE A 27 16.49 -7.11 8.16
C PHE A 27 17.38 -6.29 7.22
N ALA A 28 16.92 -6.00 6.00
CA ALA A 28 17.65 -5.18 5.04
C ALA A 28 17.89 -3.75 5.55
N THR A 29 17.01 -3.20 6.40
CA THR A 29 17.22 -1.87 7.00
C THR A 29 18.46 -1.82 7.90
N LEU A 30 18.90 -2.97 8.44
CA LEU A 30 20.05 -3.10 9.33
C LEU A 30 21.35 -3.46 8.61
N LYS A 31 21.27 -3.85 7.33
CA LYS A 31 22.43 -4.29 6.56
C LYS A 31 23.15 -3.10 5.89
N PRO A 32 24.46 -3.21 5.63
CA PRO A 32 25.12 -2.27 4.72
C PRO A 32 24.56 -2.42 3.30
N GLU A 33 24.56 -1.33 2.53
CA GLU A 33 23.98 -1.26 1.18
C GLU A 33 24.53 -2.34 0.23
N ILE A 34 25.81 -2.67 0.37
CA ILE A 34 26.49 -3.67 -0.46
C ILE A 34 25.99 -5.11 -0.23
N GLU A 35 25.34 -5.36 0.90
CA GLU A 35 24.78 -6.67 1.24
C GLU A 35 23.28 -6.78 0.94
N ILE A 36 22.65 -5.72 0.42
CA ILE A 36 21.24 -5.74 0.02
C ILE A 36 20.97 -6.78 -1.09
N PRO A 37 21.83 -7.01 -2.10
CA PRO A 37 21.56 -8.08 -3.08
C PRO A 37 21.50 -9.49 -2.48
N ASN A 38 21.98 -9.70 -1.25
CA ASN A 38 21.93 -10.98 -0.56
C ASN A 38 20.55 -11.23 0.08
N LEU A 39 19.88 -12.28 -0.39
CA LEU A 39 18.57 -12.73 0.12
C LEU A 39 18.63 -13.37 1.51
N TRP A 40 19.82 -13.69 2.02
CA TRP A 40 19.97 -14.24 3.36
C TRP A 40 19.50 -13.23 4.42
N LEU A 41 18.68 -13.64 5.40
CA LEU A 41 18.09 -12.72 6.38
C LEU A 41 19.14 -12.04 7.25
N LEU A 42 20.11 -12.81 7.75
CA LEU A 42 21.08 -12.33 8.71
C LEU A 42 22.33 -11.77 8.02
N SER A 43 22.99 -10.80 8.64
CA SER A 43 24.29 -10.28 8.24
C SER A 43 25.17 -10.21 9.49
N GLN A 44 26.47 -10.39 9.32
CA GLN A 44 27.42 -10.18 10.42
C GLN A 44 27.60 -8.68 10.73
N ASN A 45 27.22 -7.80 9.80
CA ASN A 45 27.42 -6.36 9.86
C ASN A 45 26.12 -5.59 10.17
N MET A 46 25.19 -6.20 10.90
CA MET A 46 23.96 -5.52 11.29
C MET A 46 24.22 -4.29 12.16
N SER A 47 23.61 -3.16 11.79
CA SER A 47 23.76 -1.91 12.52
C SER A 47 22.53 -1.01 12.37
N PHE A 48 22.24 -0.23 13.42
CA PHE A 48 21.23 0.82 13.37
C PHE A 48 21.70 2.10 12.67
N LYS A 49 22.93 2.13 12.13
CA LYS A 49 23.52 3.29 11.47
C LYS A 49 22.64 3.86 10.35
N ASN A 50 21.95 3.00 9.59
CA ASN A 50 21.05 3.43 8.51
C ASN A 50 19.90 4.29 9.03
N TYR A 51 19.34 3.99 10.22
CA TYR A 51 18.31 4.81 10.84
C TYR A 51 18.82 6.19 11.20
N SER A 52 20.00 6.28 11.83
CA SER A 52 20.64 7.56 12.13
C SER A 52 20.95 8.36 10.85
N ILE A 53 21.40 7.70 9.78
CA ILE A 53 21.64 8.35 8.49
C ILE A 53 20.34 8.94 7.93
N VAL A 54 19.25 8.17 7.88
CA VAL A 54 17.98 8.63 7.32
C VAL A 54 17.38 9.76 8.13
N LEU A 55 17.39 9.66 9.47
CA LEU A 55 16.87 10.70 10.36
C LEU A 55 17.63 12.03 10.24
N ASN A 56 18.93 11.99 9.95
CA ASN A 56 19.76 13.20 9.81
C ASN A 56 19.84 13.74 8.38
N LYS A 57 19.75 12.89 7.35
CA LYS A 57 19.90 13.30 5.94
C LYS A 57 18.59 13.74 5.30
N ILE A 58 17.44 13.22 5.75
CA ILE A 58 16.16 13.42 5.10
C ILE A 58 15.12 13.79 6.17
N PRO A 59 14.21 14.75 5.92
CA PRO A 59 13.12 15.08 6.84
C PRO A 59 12.02 13.99 6.85
N ILE A 60 12.39 12.75 7.17
CA ILE A 60 11.52 11.57 7.07
C ILE A 60 10.27 11.68 7.97
N ILE A 61 10.41 12.28 9.14
CA ILE A 61 9.30 12.51 10.08
C ILE A 61 8.28 13.45 9.45
N ARG A 62 8.74 14.54 8.83
CA ARG A 62 7.85 15.48 8.12
C ARG A 62 7.18 14.79 6.92
N ALA A 63 7.93 14.00 6.15
CA ALA A 63 7.38 13.25 5.02
C ALA A 63 6.30 12.26 5.46
N PHE A 64 6.50 11.59 6.61
CA PHE A 64 5.53 10.70 7.22
C PHE A 64 4.25 11.46 7.60
N PHE A 65 4.35 12.58 8.31
CA PHE A 65 3.17 13.38 8.69
C PHE A 65 2.44 13.96 7.49
N ASN A 66 3.16 14.43 6.47
CA ASN A 66 2.55 14.89 5.21
C ASN A 66 1.73 13.75 4.56
N SER A 67 2.31 12.55 4.49
CA SER A 67 1.63 11.38 3.90
C SER A 67 0.42 10.94 4.72
N LEU A 68 0.54 10.97 6.04
CA LEU A 68 -0.54 10.63 6.96
C LEU A 68 -1.69 11.64 6.84
N PHE A 69 -1.39 12.94 6.83
CA PHE A 69 -2.39 13.99 6.66
C PHE A 69 -3.11 13.84 5.32
N VAL A 70 -2.37 13.76 4.23
CA VAL A 70 -2.93 13.65 2.87
C VAL A 70 -3.78 12.38 2.73
N SER A 71 -3.28 11.22 3.17
CA SER A 71 -4.02 9.96 3.06
C SER A 71 -5.31 9.95 3.89
N LEU A 72 -5.28 10.49 5.12
CA LEU A 72 -6.48 10.61 5.95
C LEU A 72 -7.49 11.59 5.35
N SER A 73 -7.05 12.78 4.92
CA SER A 73 -7.92 13.76 4.30
C SER A 73 -8.60 13.21 3.06
N ILE A 74 -7.84 12.59 2.16
CA ILE A 74 -8.38 11.97 0.94
C ILE A 74 -9.35 10.84 1.30
N THR A 75 -8.98 9.94 2.21
CA THR A 75 -9.84 8.82 2.61
C THR A 75 -11.16 9.32 3.19
N ALA A 76 -11.13 10.30 4.08
CA ALA A 76 -12.33 10.90 4.66
C ALA A 76 -13.21 11.54 3.58
N SER A 77 -12.64 12.34 2.68
CA SER A 77 -13.38 12.93 1.56
C SER A 77 -14.00 11.87 0.65
N VAL A 78 -13.24 10.84 0.27
CA VAL A 78 -13.74 9.74 -0.58
C VAL A 78 -14.89 9.00 0.10
N ILE A 79 -14.80 8.71 1.39
CA ILE A 79 -15.89 8.06 2.13
C ILE A 79 -17.14 8.95 2.14
N ILE A 80 -17.00 10.23 2.47
CA ILE A 80 -18.13 11.17 2.56
C ILE A 80 -18.81 11.31 1.20
N PHE A 81 -18.08 11.75 0.18
CA PHE A 81 -18.66 12.01 -1.14
C PHE A 81 -19.05 10.71 -1.85
N GLY A 82 -18.22 9.67 -1.76
CA GLY A 82 -18.49 8.37 -2.36
C GLY A 82 -19.74 7.71 -1.80
N SER A 83 -19.97 7.80 -0.48
CA SER A 83 -21.19 7.25 0.13
C SER A 83 -22.45 8.00 -0.30
N ILE A 84 -22.39 9.34 -0.41
CA ILE A 84 -23.53 10.16 -0.86
C ILE A 84 -23.87 9.83 -2.32
N VAL A 85 -22.86 9.82 -3.21
CA VAL A 85 -23.06 9.51 -4.63
C VAL A 85 -23.52 8.07 -4.82
N GLY A 86 -22.92 7.13 -4.09
CA GLY A 86 -23.32 5.72 -4.11
C GLY A 86 -24.76 5.51 -3.63
N PHE A 87 -25.19 6.25 -2.60
CA PHE A 87 -26.58 6.22 -2.14
C PHE A 87 -27.53 6.79 -3.20
N ALA A 88 -27.21 7.95 -3.78
CA ALA A 88 -28.04 8.59 -4.80
C ALA A 88 -28.19 7.70 -6.03
N LEU A 89 -27.09 7.12 -6.53
CA LEU A 89 -27.12 6.21 -7.67
C LEU A 89 -27.77 4.86 -7.35
N SER A 90 -27.78 4.38 -6.12
CA SER A 90 -28.42 3.08 -5.80
C SER A 90 -29.90 3.19 -5.45
N ARG A 91 -30.32 4.27 -4.75
CA ARG A 91 -31.67 4.40 -4.22
C ARG A 91 -32.56 5.40 -4.94
N LEU A 92 -32.00 6.44 -5.56
CA LEU A 92 -32.81 7.46 -6.25
C LEU A 92 -32.96 7.13 -7.74
N ASN A 93 -34.11 7.50 -8.30
CA ASN A 93 -34.41 7.39 -9.72
C ASN A 93 -34.53 8.81 -10.29
N PHE A 94 -33.59 9.20 -11.13
CA PHE A 94 -33.54 10.53 -11.75
C PHE A 94 -32.99 10.44 -13.18
N TYR A 95 -33.33 11.42 -14.01
CA TYR A 95 -32.90 11.48 -15.40
C TYR A 95 -31.38 11.71 -15.50
N GLY A 96 -30.67 10.89 -16.29
CA GLY A 96 -29.21 10.97 -16.46
C GLY A 96 -28.37 10.08 -15.52
N LYS A 97 -28.99 9.34 -14.59
CA LYS A 97 -28.33 8.42 -13.64
C LYS A 97 -27.32 7.46 -14.30
N ASN A 98 -27.71 6.81 -15.40
CA ASN A 98 -26.83 5.86 -16.10
C ASN A 98 -25.64 6.54 -16.77
N LEU A 99 -25.80 7.78 -17.26
CA LEU A 99 -24.71 8.55 -17.86
C LEU A 99 -23.67 8.90 -16.80
N ILE A 100 -24.11 9.40 -15.63
CA ILE A 100 -23.21 9.71 -14.51
C ILE A 100 -22.46 8.46 -14.05
N PHE A 101 -23.16 7.33 -13.92
CA PHE A 101 -22.53 6.07 -13.54
C PHE A 101 -21.47 5.63 -14.55
N MET A 102 -21.76 5.71 -15.86
CA MET A 102 -20.80 5.39 -16.91
C MET A 102 -19.60 6.33 -16.91
N LEU A 103 -19.79 7.64 -16.67
CA LEU A 103 -18.69 8.59 -16.58
C LEU A 103 -17.77 8.30 -15.39
N ILE A 104 -18.33 7.92 -14.23
CA ILE A 104 -17.53 7.51 -13.06
C ILE A 104 -16.70 6.27 -13.37
N LEU A 105 -17.29 5.26 -14.01
CA LEU A 105 -16.53 4.07 -14.41
C LEU A 105 -15.43 4.41 -15.41
N PHE A 106 -15.75 5.27 -16.40
CA PHE A 106 -14.79 5.71 -17.40
C PHE A 106 -13.58 6.40 -16.76
N THR A 107 -13.78 7.30 -15.79
CA THR A 107 -12.66 7.97 -15.11
C THR A 107 -11.82 7.01 -14.27
N MET A 108 -12.41 5.95 -13.70
CA MET A 108 -11.67 4.90 -12.99
C MET A 108 -10.84 4.00 -13.91
N MET A 109 -11.19 3.90 -15.19
CA MET A 109 -10.45 3.12 -16.19
C MET A 109 -9.23 3.86 -16.73
N ILE A 110 -9.15 5.18 -16.54
CA ILE A 110 -8.02 5.98 -16.99
C ILE A 110 -6.79 5.64 -16.11
N PRO A 111 -5.70 5.13 -16.71
CA PRO A 111 -4.51 4.73 -15.95
C PRO A 111 -3.78 5.96 -15.40
N PHE A 112 -3.48 5.97 -14.11
CA PHE A 112 -2.78 7.07 -13.43
C PHE A 112 -1.43 7.47 -14.06
N GLN A 113 -0.81 6.54 -14.80
CA GLN A 113 0.46 6.75 -15.48
C GLN A 113 0.41 7.90 -16.51
N ILE A 114 -0.75 8.19 -17.11
CA ILE A 114 -0.86 9.29 -18.08
C ILE A 114 -0.84 10.68 -17.42
N THR A 115 -1.10 10.78 -16.11
CA THR A 115 -1.04 12.05 -15.37
C THR A 115 0.34 12.34 -14.78
N LEU A 116 1.27 11.39 -14.85
CA LEU A 116 2.63 11.51 -14.31
C LEU A 116 3.66 12.03 -15.32
N ILE A 117 3.32 12.15 -16.61
CA ILE A 117 4.20 12.75 -17.60
C ILE A 117 4.17 14.27 -17.38
N PRO A 118 5.26 14.90 -16.94
CA PRO A 118 5.32 16.34 -16.87
C PRO A 118 5.43 16.89 -18.30
N THR A 119 4.47 17.70 -18.72
CA THR A 119 4.67 18.64 -19.84
C THR A 119 5.61 19.76 -19.41
#